data_AF-A0A1T4ZET6-F1
#
_entry.id   AF-A0A1T4ZET6-F1
#
_cell.length_a   1.000
_cell.length_b   1.000
_cell.length_c   1.000
_cell.angle_alpha   90.00
_cell.angle_beta   90.00
_cell.angle_gamma   90.00
#
_symmetry.space_group_name_H-M   'P 1'
#
loop_
_entity.id
_entity.type
_entity.pdbx_description
1 polymer ?
#
loop_
_entity_poly.entity_id
_entity_poly.type
_entity_poly.pdbx_seq_one_letter_code
_entity_poly.pdbx_strand_id
1 'polypeptide(L)' 'MLYLAVRKTTYQAIFSEPIGQLVINKYRVNLLIFESQKEEIVQWIV' A
#
# COMPACT_ATOMS: atom_id res chain seq x y z
N MET A 1 -10.18 -7.00 -10.50
CA MET A 1 -8.87 -6.97 -9.80
C MET A 1 -9.12 -6.47 -8.38
N LEU A 2 -8.52 -7.10 -7.38
CA LEU A 2 -8.71 -6.74 -5.96
C LEU A 2 -7.50 -5.92 -5.49
N TYR A 3 -7.76 -4.81 -4.80
CA TYR A 3 -6.76 -3.95 -4.20
C TYR A 3 -7.07 -3.75 -2.72
N LEU A 4 -6.03 -3.80 -1.90
CA LEU A 4 -6.12 -3.35 -0.51
C LEU A 4 -5.81 -1.85 -0.47
N ALA A 5 -6.84 -1.05 -0.18
CA ALA A 5 -6.67 0.39 -0.01
C ALA A 5 -6.04 0.68 1.35
N VAL A 6 -4.89 1.37 1.36
CA VAL A 6 -4.16 1.73 2.57
C VAL A 6 -3.82 3.20 2.58
N ARG A 7 -3.89 3.83 3.77
CA ARG A 7 -3.41 5.20 3.95
C ARG A 7 -1.92 5.28 3.68
N LYS A 8 -1.47 6.40 3.10
CA LYS A 8 -0.05 6.68 2.85
C LYS A 8 0.80 6.51 4.11
N THR A 9 0.34 6.99 5.26
CA THR A 9 1.05 6.85 6.55
C THR A 9 1.19 5.39 6.98
N THR A 10 0.16 4.57 6.79
CA THR A 10 0.22 3.12 7.06
C THR A 10 1.18 2.40 6.11
N TYR A 11 1.20 2.80 4.83
CA TYR A 11 2.17 2.28 3.89
C TYR A 11 3.61 2.59 4.35
N GLN A 12 3.89 3.84 4.70
CA GLN A 12 5.22 4.30 5.14
C GLN A 12 5.67 3.68 6.48
N ALA A 13 4.75 3.33 7.37
CA ALA A 13 5.11 2.78 8.68
C ALA A 13 5.33 1.26 8.66
N ILE A 14 4.70 0.53 7.74
CA ILE A 14 4.65 -0.94 7.77
C ILE A 14 5.03 -1.56 6.42
N PHE A 15 4.39 -1.10 5.34
CA PHE A 15 4.51 -1.76 4.04
C PHE A 15 5.77 -1.35 3.28
N SER A 16 6.36 -0.19 3.54
CA SER A 16 7.66 0.21 2.99
C SER A 16 8.85 -0.49 3.66
N GLU A 17 8.65 -1.05 4.85
CA GLU A 17 9.68 -1.79 5.56
C GLU A 17 9.97 -3.14 4.88
N PRO A 18 11.17 -3.72 5.06
CA PRO A 18 11.55 -4.97 4.40
C PRO A 18 10.56 -6.12 4.62
N ILE A 19 9.99 -6.25 5.82
CA ILE A 19 8.99 -7.28 6.13
C ILE A 19 7.67 -7.04 5.40
N GLY A 20 7.26 -5.77 5.27
CA GLY A 20 6.06 -5.39 4.53
C GLY A 20 6.20 -5.70 3.04
N GLN A 21 7.35 -5.38 2.46
CA GLN A 21 7.68 -5.72 1.08
C GLN A 21 7.71 -7.24 0.85
N LEU A 22 8.23 -8.02 1.80
CA LEU A 22 8.18 -9.49 1.73
C LEU A 22 6.74 -10.02 1.67
N VAL A 23 5.82 -9.47 2.47
CA VAL A 23 4.40 -9.86 2.46
C VAL A 23 3.74 -9.52 1.13
N ILE A 24 3.94 -8.28 0.63
CA ILE A 24 3.40 -7.83 -0.67
C ILE A 24 3.84 -8.79 -1.78
N ASN A 25 5.14 -9.09 -1.85
CA ASN A 25 5.71 -9.92 -2.91
C ASN A 25 5.30 -11.39 -2.78
N LYS A 26 5.29 -11.94 -1.56
CA LYS A 26 4.96 -13.36 -1.32
C LYS A 26 3.51 -13.68 -1.65
N TYR A 27 2.58 -12.79 -1.28
CA TYR A 27 1.15 -13.01 -1.47
C TYR A 27 0.56 -12.27 -2.68
N ARG A 28 1.40 -11.55 -3.45
CA ARG A 28 1.00 -10.74 -4.61
C ARG A 28 -0.17 -9.82 -4.29
N VAL A 29 -0.03 -9.08 -3.19
CA VAL A 29 -1.06 -8.15 -2.74
C VAL A 29 -0.96 -6.87 -3.54
N ASN A 30 -1.99 -6.55 -4.32
CA ASN A 30 -2.07 -5.25 -4.97
C ASN A 30 -2.48 -4.19 -3.95
N LEU A 31 -1.74 -3.09 -3.87
CA LEU A 31 -2.02 -1.99 -2.96
C LEU A 31 -2.49 -0.76 -3.73
N LEU A 32 -3.50 -0.10 -3.18
CA LEU A 32 -3.93 1.24 -3.57
C LEU A 32 -3.58 2.16 -2.40
N ILE A 33 -2.62 3.05 -2.59
CA ILE A 33 -2.17 3.96 -1.54
C ILE A 33 -2.87 5.30 -1.75
N PHE A 34 -3.55 5.80 -0.73
CA PHE A 34 -4.27 7.07 -0.77
C PHE A 34 -3.83 8.03 0.33
N GLU A 35 -3.89 9.33 0.06
CA GLU A 35 -3.70 10.37 1.07
C GLU A 35 -5.06 10.77 1.65
N SER A 36 -5.24 10.53 2.94
CA SER A 36 -6.55 10.67 3.59
C SER A 36 -6.98 12.12 3.76
N GLN A 37 -6.04 13.07 3.82
CA GLN A 37 -6.36 14.49 4.00
C GLN A 37 -6.77 15.18 2.68
N LYS A 38 -6.32 14.64 1.55
CA LYS A 38 -6.55 15.21 0.22
C LYS A 38 -7.54 14.40 -0.62
N GLU A 39 -8.00 13.26 -0.09
CA GLU A 39 -8.90 12.32 -0.76
C GLU A 39 -8.39 11.89 -2.15
N GLU A 40 -7.08 11.77 -2.30
CA GLU A 40 -6.43 11.44 -3.57
C GLU A 40 -5.70 10.10 -3.51
N ILE A 41 -5.68 9.40 -4.64
CA ILE A 41 -4.87 8.21 -4.83
C ILE A 41 -3.47 8.66 -5.19
N VAL A 42 -2.47 8.24 -4.42
CA VAL A 42 -1.08 8.65 -4.63
C VAL A 42 -0.29 7.63 -5.43
N GLN A 43 -0.61 6.33 -5.29
CA GLN A 43 0.14 5.27 -5.96
C GLN A 43 -0.65 3.96 -6.04
N TRP A 44 -0.38 3.18 -7.08
CA TRP A 44 -0.84 1.80 -7.27
C TRP A 44 0.37 0.87 -7.28
N ILE A 45 0.32 -0.23 -6.53
CA ILE A 45 1.31 -1.30 -6.55
C ILE A 45 0.62 -2.58 -7.03
N VAL A 46 1.23 -3.26 -8.00
CA VAL A 46 0.76 -4.49 -8.67
C VAL A 46 1.87 -5.52 -8.70
#